data_AF-A0A0N1AIS5-F1
#
_entry.id   AF-A0A0N1AIS5-F1
#
_cell.length_a   1.000
_cell.length_b   1.000
_cell.length_c   1.000
_cell.angle_alpha   90.00
_cell.angle_beta   90.00
_cell.angle_gamma   90.00
#
_symmetry.space_group_name_H-M   'P 1'
#
loop_
_entity.id
_entity.type
_entity.pdbx_description
1 polymer ?
#
loop_
_entity_poly.entity_id
_entity_poly.type
_entity_poly.pdbx_seq_one_letter_code
_entity_poly.pdbx_strand_id
1 'polypeptide(L)'
;MHPPQPIIPDRAEFVDVLSLMRRGHLLVQNGDTDSCCLLSGAPIYHSMPTLRAYGLIDPVSVPDQRPRTKCWRLSPRGRDFADRATREWRRKPLLQRVAVRLLG
;
A
#
# COMPACT_ATOMS: atom_id res chain seq x y z
N MET A 1 17.77 17.38 17.82
CA MET A 1 17.27 17.27 16.43
C MET A 1 16.34 16.06 16.38
N HIS A 2 15.04 16.26 16.17
CA HIS A 2 14.16 15.14 15.81
C HIS A 2 14.50 14.73 14.36
N PRO A 3 14.66 13.43 14.05
CA PRO A 3 14.76 13.01 12.67
C PRO A 3 13.48 13.43 11.92
N PRO A 4 13.58 13.88 10.65
CA PRO A 4 12.40 14.20 9.86
C PRO A 4 11.49 12.97 9.82
N GLN A 5 10.20 13.15 10.12
CA GLN A 5 9.26 12.04 10.05
C GLN A 5 9.25 11.48 8.62
N PRO A 6 9.36 10.15 8.46
CA PRO A 6 9.36 9.55 7.13
C PRO A 6 8.03 9.82 6.43
N ILE A 7 8.11 10.39 5.22
CA ILE A 7 6.94 10.66 4.36
C ILE A 7 6.14 9.38 4.05
N ILE A 8 6.85 8.25 3.97
CA ILE A 8 6.28 6.90 3.86
C ILE A 8 6.79 6.13 5.08
N PRO A 9 5.94 5.88 6.09
CA PRO A 9 6.36 5.36 7.39
C PRO A 9 6.92 3.93 7.35
N ASP A 10 6.44 3.09 6.43
CA ASP A 10 7.07 1.81 6.12
C ASP A 10 7.13 1.64 4.59
N ARG A 11 8.33 1.80 4.04
CA ARG A 11 8.53 1.70 2.59
C ARG A 11 8.46 0.28 2.08
N ALA A 12 8.78 -0.71 2.90
CA ALA A 12 8.73 -2.11 2.52
C ALA A 12 7.29 -2.58 2.39
N GLU A 13 6.46 -2.32 3.41
CA GLU A 13 5.01 -2.58 3.36
C GLU A 13 4.40 -1.88 2.15
N PHE A 14 4.73 -0.60 1.93
CA PHE A 14 4.16 0.18 0.83
C PHE A 14 4.47 -0.41 -0.55
N VAL A 15 5.72 -0.85 -0.80
CA VAL A 15 6.07 -1.49 -2.07
C VAL A 15 5.43 -2.87 -2.22
N ASP A 16 5.34 -3.65 -1.14
CA ASP A 16 4.69 -4.97 -1.15
C ASP A 16 3.19 -4.81 -1.46
N VAL A 17 2.53 -3.81 -0.88
CA VAL A 17 1.13 -3.45 -1.15
C VAL A 17 0.92 -3.04 -2.60
N LEU A 18 1.73 -2.11 -3.12
CA LEU A 18 1.65 -1.68 -4.53
C LEU A 18 1.85 -2.86 -5.49
N SER A 19 2.80 -3.76 -5.18
CA SER A 19 3.09 -4.93 -6.00
C SER A 19 1.92 -5.90 -6.06
N LEU A 20 1.28 -6.17 -4.92
CA LEU A 20 0.11 -7.04 -4.84
C LEU A 20 -1.09 -6.40 -5.54
N MET A 21 -1.39 -5.12 -5.28
CA MET A 21 -2.52 -4.46 -5.94
C MET A 21 -2.32 -4.36 -7.46
N ARG A 22 -1.07 -4.23 -7.94
CA ARG A 22 -0.74 -4.24 -9.37
C ARG A 22 -1.05 -5.58 -10.05
N ARG A 23 -0.97 -6.68 -9.30
CA ARG A 23 -1.36 -8.03 -9.75
C ARG A 23 -2.87 -8.27 -9.68
N GLY A 24 -3.67 -7.28 -9.25
CA GLY A 24 -5.12 -7.34 -9.21
C GLY A 24 -5.70 -7.64 -7.82
N HIS A 25 -4.87 -7.76 -6.78
CA HIS A 25 -5.39 -7.90 -5.42
C HIS A 25 -6.09 -6.60 -4.98
N LEU A 26 -7.26 -6.74 -4.35
CA LEU A 26 -8.00 -5.61 -3.81
C LEU A 26 -7.58 -5.34 -2.38
N LEU A 27 -7.43 -4.06 -2.07
CA LEU A 27 -7.28 -3.61 -0.70
C LEU A 27 -8.68 -3.48 -0.10
N VAL A 28 -8.90 -4.11 1.05
CA VAL A 28 -10.20 -4.19 1.71
C VAL A 28 -10.11 -3.46 3.03
N GLN A 29 -10.92 -2.42 3.19
CA GLN A 29 -11.06 -1.69 4.45
C GLN A 29 -12.32 -2.16 5.16
N ASN A 30 -12.17 -2.64 6.39
CA ASN A 30 -13.29 -3.02 7.24
C ASN A 30 -13.61 -1.89 8.21
N GLY A 31 -14.84 -1.38 8.16
CA GLY A 31 -15.25 -0.24 8.97
C GLY A 31 -14.81 1.10 8.38
N ASP A 32 -14.93 2.16 9.19
CA ASP A 32 -14.67 3.53 8.75
C ASP A 32 -13.28 4.06 9.13
N THR A 33 -12.47 3.28 9.84
CA THR A 33 -11.10 3.65 10.23
C THR A 33 -10.07 3.09 9.25
N ASP A 34 -8.95 3.79 9.08
CA ASP A 34 -7.84 3.34 8.21
C ASP A 34 -6.98 2.23 8.85
N SER A 35 -7.24 1.89 10.12
CA SER A 35 -6.52 0.90 10.92
C SER A 35 -6.89 -0.57 10.64
N CYS A 36 -7.97 -0.82 9.89
CA CYS A 36 -8.49 -2.17 9.63
C CYS A 36 -8.48 -2.49 8.14
N CYS A 37 -7.30 -2.34 7.52
CA CYS A 37 -7.12 -2.62 6.09
C CYS A 37 -6.45 -3.98 5.89
N LEU A 38 -6.99 -4.78 4.97
CA LEU A 38 -6.52 -6.10 4.60
C LEU A 38 -6.19 -6.15 3.11
N LEU A 39 -5.08 -6.78 2.76
CA LEU A 39 -4.70 -7.08 1.38
C LEU A 39 -4.38 -8.57 1.27
N SER A 40 -5.10 -9.28 0.40
CA SER A 40 -4.96 -10.73 0.26
C SER A 40 -5.09 -11.49 1.60
N GLY A 41 -5.92 -10.97 2.51
CA GLY A 41 -6.13 -11.54 3.86
C GLY A 41 -5.12 -11.11 4.92
N ALA A 42 -4.04 -10.42 4.55
CA ALA A 42 -3.04 -9.92 5.50
C ALA A 42 -3.33 -8.46 5.91
N PRO A 43 -3.16 -8.09 7.19
CA PRO A 43 -3.31 -6.71 7.63
C PRO A 43 -2.21 -5.81 7.04
N ILE A 44 -2.59 -4.58 6.69
CA ILE A 44 -1.67 -3.49 6.40
C ILE A 44 -1.82 -2.42 7.49
N TYR A 45 -0.71 -1.84 7.94
CA TYR A 45 -0.70 -0.96 9.10
C TYR A 45 -0.41 0.49 8.73
N HIS A 46 0.40 0.72 7.71
CA HIS A 46 1.02 2.02 7.45
C HIS A 46 0.69 2.58 6.06
N SER A 47 0.33 1.72 5.11
CA SER A 47 0.23 2.09 3.70
C SER A 47 -1.06 2.81 3.32
N MET A 48 -2.17 2.58 4.04
CA MET A 48 -3.49 3.12 3.67
C MET A 48 -3.53 4.65 3.62
N PRO A 49 -3.08 5.40 4.66
CA PRO A 49 -3.06 6.86 4.62
C PRO A 49 -2.22 7.39 3.46
N THR A 50 -1.06 6.79 3.20
CA THR A 50 -0.16 7.18 2.11
C THR A 50 -0.79 6.95 0.73
N LEU A 51 -1.41 5.79 0.50
CA LEU A 51 -2.10 5.48 -0.76
C LEU A 51 -3.21 6.49 -1.07
N ARG A 52 -3.97 6.89 -0.04
CA ARG A 52 -5.03 7.91 -0.17
C ARG A 52 -4.47 9.30 -0.40
N ALA A 53 -3.51 9.74 0.40
CA ALA A 53 -2.92 11.07 0.32
C ALA A 53 -2.31 11.35 -1.07
N TYR A 54 -1.75 10.33 -1.71
CA TYR A 54 -1.18 10.44 -3.06
C TYR A 54 -2.16 10.13 -4.20
N GLY A 55 -3.43 9.82 -3.91
CA GLY A 55 -4.44 9.50 -4.92
C GLY A 55 -4.11 8.26 -5.76
N LEU A 56 -3.47 7.26 -5.13
CA LEU A 56 -3.01 6.05 -5.83
C LEU A 56 -4.08 4.96 -5.90
N ILE A 57 -5.19 5.11 -5.18
CA ILE A 57 -6.26 4.13 -5.11
C ILE A 57 -7.61 4.77 -5.39
N ASP A 58 -8.47 4.00 -6.06
CA ASP A 58 -9.87 4.35 -6.34
C ASP A 58 -10.80 3.33 -5.67
N PRO A 59 -11.98 3.76 -5.20
CA PRO A 59 -12.99 2.84 -4.70
C PRO A 59 -13.48 1.93 -5.84
N VAL A 60 -13.79 0.68 -5.50
CA VAL A 60 -14.40 -0.28 -6.43
C VAL A 60 -15.52 -1.04 -5.73
N SER A 61 -16.64 -1.19 -6.40
CA SER A 61 -17.73 -2.06 -5.96
C SER A 61 -17.42 -3.49 -6.39
N VAL A 62 -17.57 -4.43 -5.46
CA VAL A 62 -17.45 -5.87 -5.75
C VAL A 62 -18.79 -6.55 -5.49
N PRO A 63 -19.13 -7.60 -6.26
CA PRO A 63 -20.23 -8.48 -5.90
C PRO A 63 -20.03 -9.01 -4.47
N ASP A 64 -21.13 -9.15 -3.72
CA ASP A 64 -21.13 -9.66 -2.33
C ASP A 64 -20.33 -8.83 -1.31
N GLN A 65 -20.10 -7.54 -1.59
CA GLN A 65 -19.50 -6.62 -0.63
C GLN A 65 -20.33 -6.55 0.65
N ARG A 66 -19.72 -6.96 1.77
CA ARG A 66 -20.37 -6.91 3.08
C ARG A 66 -20.70 -5.47 3.47
N PRO A 67 -21.79 -5.24 4.23
CA PRO A 67 -22.09 -3.94 4.80
C PRO A 67 -20.89 -3.40 5.59
N ARG A 68 -20.49 -2.14 5.32
CA ARG A 68 -19.33 -1.44 5.92
C ARG A 68 -17.95 -1.91 5.48
N THR A 69 -17.84 -2.77 4.47
CA THR A 69 -16.56 -3.03 3.81
C THR A 69 -16.39 -2.07 2.65
N LYS A 70 -15.19 -1.49 2.45
CA LYS A 70 -14.83 -0.68 1.27
C LYS A 70 -13.68 -1.35 0.54
N CYS A 71 -13.86 -1.62 -0.75
CA CYS A 71 -12.81 -2.20 -1.58
C CYS A 71 -12.13 -1.12 -2.42
N TRP A 72 -10.82 -1.24 -2.58
CA TRP A 72 -9.98 -0.29 -3.27
C TRP A 72 -9.09 -1.00 -4.29
N ARG A 73 -8.91 -0.38 -5.44
CA ARG A 73 -7.99 -0.82 -6.51
C ARG A 73 -7.01 0.30 -6.82
N LEU A 74 -5.90 -0.02 -7.49
CA LEU A 74 -5.02 1.03 -8.00
C LEU A 74 -5.76 1.89 -9.04
N SER A 75 -5.65 3.21 -8.87
CA SER A 75 -6.02 4.18 -9.90
C SER A 75 -5.06 4.05 -11.11
N PRO A 76 -5.38 4.63 -12.29
CA PRO A 76 -4.46 4.66 -13.42
C PRO A 76 -3.08 5.21 -13.02
N ARG A 77 -3.05 6.35 -12.31
CA ARG A 77 -1.83 6.93 -11.74
C ARG A 77 -1.16 5.99 -10.73
N GLY A 78 -1.95 5.32 -9.90
CA GLY A 78 -1.46 4.32 -8.94
C GLY A 78 -0.74 3.15 -9.61
N ARG A 79 -1.22 2.69 -10.78
CA ARG A 79 -0.58 1.63 -11.57
C ARG A 79 0.78 2.08 -12.10
N ASP A 80 0.84 3.27 -12.70
CA ASP A 80 2.10 3.83 -13.20
C ASP A 80 3.10 4.07 -12.07
N PHE A 81 2.61 4.52 -10.92
CA PHE A 81 3.44 4.65 -9.72
C PHE A 81 3.96 3.30 -9.24
N ALA A 82 3.09 2.28 -9.12
CA ALA A 82 3.47 0.94 -8.70
C ALA A 82 4.53 0.32 -9.62
N ASP A 83 4.39 0.48 -10.93
CA ASP A 83 5.35 -0.04 -11.91
C ASP A 83 6.73 0.62 -11.75
N ARG A 84 6.77 1.94 -11.52
CA ARG A 84 8.03 2.66 -11.24
C ARG A 84 8.63 2.27 -9.89
N ALA A 85 7.84 2.31 -8.82
CA ALA A 85 8.28 2.03 -7.45
C ALA A 85 8.83 0.60 -7.33
N THR A 86 8.14 -0.39 -7.90
CA THR A 86 8.56 -1.79 -7.86
C THR A 86 9.83 -2.04 -8.67
N ARG A 87 10.03 -1.31 -9.78
CA ARG A 87 11.26 -1.39 -10.58
C ARG A 87 12.46 -0.80 -9.84
N GLU A 88 12.29 0.40 -9.28
CA GLU A 88 13.34 1.07 -8.50
C GLU A 88 13.69 0.29 -7.23
N TRP A 89 12.69 -0.30 -6.55
CA TRP A 89 12.93 -1.14 -5.38
C TRP A 89 13.73 -2.41 -5.72
N ARG A 90 13.47 -3.04 -6.87
CA ARG A 90 14.22 -4.22 -7.34
C ARG A 90 15.67 -3.91 -7.71
N ARG A 91 15.97 -2.65 -8.08
CA ARG A 91 17.33 -2.21 -8.40
C ARG A 91 18.20 -1.99 -7.16
N LYS A 92 17.61 -1.91 -5.96
CA LYS A 92 18.38 -1.72 -4.72
C LYS A 92 19.07 -3.02 -4.28
N PRO A 93 20.34 -2.96 -3.80
CA PRO A 93 21.04 -4.11 -3.25
C PRO A 93 20.24 -4.76 -2.12
N LEU A 94 20.25 -6.10 -2.04
CA LEU A 94 19.45 -6.86 -1.06
C LEU A 94 19.69 -6.40 0.39
N LEU A 95 20.93 -6.04 0.74
CA LEU A 95 21.28 -5.48 2.06
C LEU A 95 20.53 -4.17 2.39
N GLN A 96 20.33 -3.29 1.40
CA GLN A 96 19.54 -2.07 1.60
C GLN A 96 18.04 -2.37 1.78
N ARG A 97 17.53 -3.44 1.15
CA ARG A 97 16.12 -3.84 1.29
C ARG A 97 15.85 -4.45 2.67
N VAL A 98 16.82 -5.17 3.23
CA VAL A 98 16.76 -5.66 4.62
C VAL A 98 16.92 -4.50 5.61
N ALA A 99 17.82 -3.55 5.37
CA ALA A 99 18.00 -2.40 6.24
C ALA A 99 16.74 -1.55 6.37
N VAL A 100 15.99 -1.32 5.28
CA VAL A 100 14.69 -0.61 5.35
C VAL A 100 13.66 -1.41 6.16
N ARG A 101 13.66 -2.74 6.05
CA ARG A 101 12.75 -3.60 6.82
C ARG A 101 13.05 -3.61 8.32
N LEU A 102 14.28 -3.29 8.71
CA LEU A 102 14.72 -3.20 10.11
C LEU A 102 14.63 -1.77 10.69
N LEU A 103 14.65 -0.74 9.83
CA LEU A 103 14.74 0.65 10.27
C LEU A 103 13.44 1.44 10.11
N GLY A 104 12.44 0.93 9.37
CA GLY A 104 11.18 1.65 9.09
C GLY A 104 11.35 2.69 7.98
#